data_AF-A0AA43QE91-F1
#
_entry.id   AF-A0AA43QE91-F1
#
_cell.length_a   1.000
_cell.length_b   1.000
_cell.length_c   1.000
_cell.angle_alpha   90.00
_cell.angle_beta   90.00
_cell.angle_gamma   90.00
#
_symmetry.space_group_name_H-M   'P 1'
#
loop_
_entity.id
_entity.type
_entity.pdbx_description
1 polymer ?
#
loop_
_entity_poly.entity_id
_entity_poly.type
_entity_poly.pdbx_seq_one_letter_code
_entity_poly.pdbx_strand_id
1 'polypeptide(L)'
;MNCSFCFTGKQGLKRNLTTSEIVGQFLQAWRWLAENRPGEQRILNIVFMGQGEPLHNFDAVKKACEIFLSKHGTSIGVQKITISTAGYIPGLKRWSQEIPGVNLALSLHSPFEEKRNELIPINMKYPPDEVLTYIDKIPLNKKQFITYEYILIKNFNDSPDDAKKLGTILAG
;
A
#
# COMPACT_ATOMS: atom_id res chain seq x y z
N MET A 1 8.38 9.78 5.82
CA MET A 1 8.30 8.98 4.58
C MET A 1 9.23 9.52 3.52
N ASN A 2 9.11 10.78 3.08
CA ASN A 2 10.09 11.50 2.21
C ASN A 2 10.87 10.64 1.19
N CYS A 3 10.17 9.73 0.50
CA CYS A 3 10.82 8.85 -0.46
C CYS A 3 11.38 9.70 -1.60
N SER A 4 12.65 9.49 -1.95
CA SER A 4 13.40 10.40 -2.85
C SER A 4 12.83 10.45 -4.28
N PHE A 5 12.21 9.36 -4.70
CA PHE A 5 11.51 9.22 -5.99
C PHE A 5 10.08 9.79 -5.99
N CYS A 6 9.51 10.12 -4.82
CA CYS A 6 8.12 10.55 -4.69
C CYS A 6 8.00 12.08 -4.61
N PHE A 7 7.31 12.69 -5.58
CA PHE A 7 7.08 14.14 -5.57
C PHE A 7 6.31 14.61 -4.33
N THR A 8 5.35 13.82 -3.85
CA THR A 8 4.61 14.09 -2.61
C THR A 8 5.53 14.11 -1.39
N GLY A 9 6.57 13.26 -1.37
CA GLY A 9 7.56 13.24 -0.29
C GLY A 9 8.22 14.61 -0.08
N LYS A 10 8.60 15.27 -1.18
CA LYS A 10 9.26 16.59 -1.19
C LYS A 10 8.37 17.73 -0.68
N GLN A 11 7.05 17.59 -0.76
CA GLN A 11 6.11 18.62 -0.29
C GLN A 11 5.93 18.62 1.24
N GLY A 12 6.34 17.53 1.91
CA GLY A 12 6.12 17.34 3.34
C GLY A 12 4.67 16.98 3.68
N LEU A 13 4.44 16.53 4.92
CA LEU A 13 3.12 16.22 5.44
C LEU A 13 2.43 17.49 5.93
N LYS A 14 1.27 17.83 5.35
CA LYS A 14 0.42 18.92 5.84
C LYS A 14 -0.54 18.46 6.93
N ARG A 15 -1.36 17.44 6.64
CA ARG A 15 -2.29 16.80 7.57
C ARG A 15 -2.71 15.43 7.04
N ASN A 16 -3.31 14.64 7.92
CA ASN A 16 -4.04 13.45 7.52
C ASN A 16 -5.40 13.81 6.90
N LEU A 17 -5.86 12.98 5.96
CA LEU A 17 -7.21 13.05 5.45
C LEU A 17 -8.19 12.43 6.45
N THR A 18 -9.38 12.99 6.55
CA THR A 18 -10.48 12.38 7.29
C THR A 18 -11.07 11.20 6.52
N THR A 19 -11.84 10.33 7.18
CA THR A 19 -12.54 9.22 6.51
C THR A 19 -13.45 9.71 5.38
N SER A 20 -14.16 10.84 5.57
CA SER A 20 -15.05 11.38 4.54
C SER A 20 -14.29 11.87 3.30
N GLU A 21 -13.08 12.40 3.47
CA GLU A 21 -12.22 12.81 2.35
C GLU A 21 -11.66 11.60 1.57
N ILE A 22 -11.36 10.51 2.26
CA ILE A 22 -10.92 9.25 1.64
C ILE A 22 -12.08 8.62 0.85
N VAL A 23 -13.25 8.45 1.48
CA VAL A 23 -14.44 7.86 0.83
C VAL A 23 -14.95 8.77 -0.29
N GLY A 24 -14.87 10.10 -0.10
CA GLY A 24 -15.29 11.09 -1.08
C GLY A 24 -14.54 10.98 -2.41
N GLN A 25 -13.25 10.65 -2.40
CA GLN A 25 -12.47 10.41 -3.63
C GLN A 25 -13.05 9.25 -4.45
N PHE A 26 -13.38 8.14 -3.78
CA PHE A 26 -14.02 6.99 -4.44
C PHE A 26 -15.38 7.38 -5.02
N LEU A 27 -16.22 8.04 -4.23
CA LEU A 27 -17.57 8.43 -4.68
C LEU A 27 -17.52 9.39 -5.88
N GLN A 28 -16.57 10.33 -5.88
CA GLN A 28 -16.37 11.25 -6.99
C GLN A 28 -15.97 10.51 -8.27
N ALA A 29 -15.01 9.59 -8.18
CA ALA A 29 -14.59 8.78 -9.32
C ALA A 29 -15.72 7.86 -9.82
N TRP A 30 -16.47 7.25 -8.90
CA TRP A 30 -17.59 6.37 -9.22
C TRP A 30 -18.73 7.12 -9.93
N ARG A 31 -19.10 8.32 -9.45
CA ARG A 31 -20.10 9.18 -10.11
C ARG A 31 -19.65 9.59 -11.51
N TRP A 32 -18.40 10.02 -11.64
CA TRP A 32 -17.84 10.39 -12.94
C TRP A 32 -17.89 9.22 -13.93
N LEU A 33 -17.57 8.00 -13.49
CA LEU A 33 -17.69 6.80 -14.33
C LEU A 33 -19.14 6.49 -14.70
N ALA A 34 -20.08 6.62 -13.77
CA ALA A 34 -21.50 6.39 -14.06
C ALA A 34 -22.02 7.36 -15.14
N GLU A 35 -21.56 8.60 -15.13
CA GLU A 35 -21.94 9.64 -16.09
C GLU A 35 -21.23 9.50 -17.44
N ASN A 36 -19.91 9.22 -17.44
CA ASN A 36 -19.07 9.30 -18.65
C ASN A 36 -18.76 7.93 -19.28
N ARG A 37 -18.93 6.84 -18.53
CA ARG A 37 -18.63 5.46 -18.94
C ARG A 37 -19.68 4.47 -18.41
N PRO A 38 -20.94 4.61 -18.82
CA PRO A 38 -22.03 3.78 -18.30
C PRO A 38 -21.75 2.29 -18.53
N GLY A 39 -21.80 1.51 -17.46
CA GLY A 39 -21.48 0.08 -17.45
C GLY A 39 -20.14 -0.26 -16.79
N GLU A 40 -19.18 0.68 -16.77
CA GLU A 40 -17.84 0.45 -16.20
C GLU A 40 -17.76 0.69 -14.68
N GLN A 41 -18.78 1.31 -14.07
CA GLN A 41 -18.78 1.71 -12.66
C GLN A 41 -18.69 0.53 -11.66
N ARG A 42 -18.93 -0.71 -12.11
CA ARG A 42 -18.87 -1.93 -11.28
C ARG A 42 -17.45 -2.53 -11.16
N ILE A 43 -16.48 -2.01 -11.91
CA ILE A 43 -15.16 -2.63 -12.07
C ILE A 43 -14.12 -2.10 -11.06
N LEU A 44 -14.51 -1.19 -10.16
CA LEU A 44 -13.55 -0.51 -9.29
C LEU A 44 -12.85 -1.45 -8.30
N ASN A 45 -11.52 -1.42 -8.35
CA ASN A 45 -10.63 -1.83 -7.27
C ASN A 45 -10.14 -0.57 -6.56
N ILE A 46 -9.93 -0.67 -5.25
CA ILE A 46 -9.47 0.45 -4.42
C ILE A 46 -8.04 0.15 -4.01
N VAL A 47 -7.11 1.00 -4.44
CA VAL A 47 -5.70 0.90 -4.06
C VAL A 47 -5.28 2.17 -3.33
N PHE A 48 -4.80 2.03 -2.10
CA PHE A 48 -4.29 3.15 -1.31
C PHE A 48 -2.84 3.47 -1.70
N MET A 49 -2.67 4.00 -2.90
CA MET A 49 -1.37 4.30 -3.54
C MET A 49 -1.30 5.75 -4.04
N GLY A 50 -2.18 6.60 -3.50
CA GLY A 50 -2.18 8.04 -3.74
C GLY A 50 -1.13 8.76 -2.89
N GLN A 51 -1.46 9.96 -2.44
CA GLN A 51 -0.56 10.77 -1.62
C GLN A 51 -0.60 10.34 -0.14
N GLY A 52 0.57 10.04 0.43
CA GLY A 52 0.75 9.75 1.86
C GLY A 52 1.10 8.30 2.16
N GLU A 53 1.24 7.99 3.45
CA GLU A 53 1.44 6.62 3.95
C GLU A 53 0.17 6.19 4.69
N PRO A 54 -0.65 5.29 4.11
CA PRO A 54 -1.93 4.89 4.66
C PRO A 54 -1.83 4.41 6.11
N LEU A 55 -0.76 3.69 6.46
CA LEU A 55 -0.60 3.13 7.80
C LEU A 55 -0.25 4.17 8.88
N HIS A 56 0.15 5.39 8.51
CA HIS A 56 0.25 6.52 9.44
C HIS A 56 -1.10 7.19 9.71
N ASN A 57 -2.10 6.95 8.87
CA ASN A 57 -3.47 7.45 9.02
C ASN A 57 -4.46 6.30 9.25
N PHE A 58 -4.04 5.31 10.02
CA PHE A 58 -4.69 4.01 10.05
C PHE A 58 -6.16 4.07 10.47
N ASP A 59 -6.52 4.87 11.48
CA ASP A 59 -7.91 4.94 11.95
C ASP A 59 -8.88 5.42 10.87
N ALA A 60 -8.49 6.46 10.13
CA ALA A 60 -9.31 6.99 9.04
C ALA A 60 -9.39 6.01 7.85
N VAL A 61 -8.26 5.37 7.52
CA VAL A 61 -8.15 4.36 6.45
C VAL A 61 -8.97 3.12 6.78
N LYS A 62 -8.83 2.57 7.99
CA LYS A 62 -9.63 1.45 8.51
C LYS A 62 -11.11 1.77 8.39
N LYS A 63 -11.53 2.96 8.86
CA LYS A 63 -12.94 3.33 8.81
C LYS A 63 -13.46 3.45 7.37
N ALA A 64 -12.63 3.94 6.44
CA ALA A 64 -12.98 3.96 5.03
C ALA A 64 -13.13 2.54 4.46
N CYS A 65 -12.21 1.62 4.78
CA CYS A 65 -12.32 0.21 4.41
C CYS A 65 -13.62 -0.42 4.94
N GLU A 66 -13.96 -0.22 6.22
CA GLU A 66 -15.23 -0.71 6.78
C GLU A 66 -16.45 -0.20 5.99
N ILE A 67 -16.46 1.07 5.59
CA ILE A 67 -17.53 1.65 4.76
C ILE A 67 -17.57 0.99 3.38
N PHE A 68 -16.41 0.79 2.74
CA PHE A 68 -16.36 0.16 1.42
C PHE A 68 -16.85 -1.29 1.43
N LEU A 69 -16.50 -2.04 2.46
CA LEU A 69 -16.89 -3.45 2.64
C LEU A 69 -18.35 -3.62 3.07
N SER A 70 -18.92 -2.63 3.74
CA SER A 70 -20.29 -2.70 4.28
C SER A 70 -21.33 -2.89 3.18
N LYS A 71 -22.34 -3.72 3.48
CA LYS A 71 -23.55 -3.88 2.66
C LYS A 71 -24.37 -2.59 2.54
N HIS A 72 -24.25 -1.70 3.53
CA HIS A 72 -24.87 -0.38 3.54
C HIS A 72 -23.98 0.71 2.91
N GLY A 73 -22.74 0.35 2.55
CA GLY A 73 -21.81 1.21 1.81
C GLY A 73 -21.68 0.74 0.37
N THR A 74 -20.46 0.46 -0.08
CA THR A 74 -20.22 0.10 -1.49
C THR A 74 -20.34 -1.40 -1.78
N SER A 75 -20.41 -2.24 -0.74
CA SER A 75 -20.44 -3.71 -0.87
C SER A 75 -19.30 -4.28 -1.72
N ILE A 76 -18.13 -3.64 -1.71
CA ILE A 76 -16.97 -4.10 -2.47
C ILE A 76 -16.36 -5.31 -1.74
N GLY A 77 -15.95 -6.33 -2.51
CA GLY A 77 -15.27 -7.49 -1.94
C GLY A 77 -13.91 -7.13 -1.36
N VAL A 78 -13.54 -7.71 -0.23
CA VAL A 78 -12.29 -7.43 0.49
C VAL A 78 -11.03 -7.59 -0.37
N GLN A 79 -11.06 -8.55 -1.29
CA GLN A 79 -10.00 -8.83 -2.26
C GLN A 79 -9.78 -7.73 -3.30
N LYS A 80 -10.68 -6.75 -3.40
CA LYS A 80 -10.56 -5.59 -4.31
C LYS A 80 -9.97 -4.36 -3.63
N ILE A 81 -9.62 -4.45 -2.35
CA ILE A 81 -9.02 -3.37 -1.59
C ILE A 81 -7.57 -3.75 -1.27
N THR A 82 -6.63 -2.88 -1.64
CA THR A 82 -5.20 -3.06 -1.36
C THR A 82 -4.66 -1.82 -0.65
N ILE A 83 -4.04 -2.02 0.51
CA ILE A 83 -3.31 -0.97 1.22
C ILE A 83 -1.83 -1.09 0.87
N SER A 84 -1.24 -0.03 0.31
CA SER A 84 0.21 0.04 0.12
C SER A 84 0.89 0.67 1.34
N THR A 85 2.11 0.23 1.65
CA THR A 85 2.95 0.81 2.70
C THR A 85 4.42 0.72 2.34
N ALA A 86 5.22 1.68 2.82
CA ALA A 86 6.68 1.59 2.74
C ALA A 86 7.32 0.79 3.90
N GLY A 87 6.52 0.09 4.71
CA GLY A 87 7.02 -0.85 5.72
C GLY A 87 6.92 -0.33 7.16
N TYR A 88 5.88 0.45 7.49
CA TYR A 88 5.67 0.92 8.87
C TYR A 88 5.15 -0.22 9.77
N ILE A 89 6.06 -0.89 10.50
CA ILE A 89 5.75 -2.09 11.31
C ILE A 89 4.60 -1.90 12.32
N PRO A 90 4.52 -0.81 13.12
CA PRO A 90 3.39 -0.62 14.03
C PRO A 90 2.04 -0.58 13.29
N GLY A 91 2.00 0.03 12.10
CA GLY A 91 0.81 0.03 11.27
C GLY A 91 0.51 -1.33 10.63
N LEU A 92 1.53 -2.10 10.25
CA LEU A 92 1.37 -3.47 9.75
C LEU A 92 0.75 -4.39 10.80
N LYS A 93 1.13 -4.22 12.08
CA LYS A 93 0.52 -4.92 13.22
C LYS A 93 -0.97 -4.62 13.34
N ARG A 94 -1.34 -3.34 13.22
CA ARG A 94 -2.75 -2.93 13.24
C ARG A 94 -3.50 -3.46 12.03
N TRP A 95 -2.91 -3.40 10.83
CA TRP A 95 -3.51 -3.93 9.60
C TRP A 95 -3.86 -5.42 9.73
N SER A 96 -2.91 -6.25 10.16
CA SER A 96 -3.11 -7.70 10.24
C SER A 96 -4.16 -8.10 11.29
N GLN A 97 -4.32 -7.30 12.35
CA GLN A 97 -5.25 -7.59 13.45
C GLN A 97 -6.64 -6.98 13.25
N GLU A 98 -6.73 -5.76 12.70
CA GLU A 98 -7.96 -4.96 12.73
C GLU A 98 -8.73 -4.94 11.41
N ILE A 99 -8.11 -5.26 10.27
CA ILE A 99 -8.75 -5.32 8.95
C ILE A 99 -8.32 -6.58 8.16
N PRO A 100 -8.56 -7.79 8.73
CA PRO A 100 -8.11 -9.03 8.11
C PRO A 100 -8.74 -9.24 6.73
N GLY A 101 -7.93 -9.75 5.79
CA GLY A 101 -8.35 -10.06 4.42
C GLY A 101 -8.20 -8.92 3.40
N VAL A 102 -8.02 -7.66 3.83
CA VAL A 102 -7.64 -6.57 2.91
C VAL A 102 -6.23 -6.87 2.39
N ASN A 103 -5.98 -6.73 1.09
CA ASN A 103 -4.66 -7.01 0.53
C ASN A 103 -3.62 -5.98 0.99
N LEU A 104 -2.35 -6.39 1.02
CA LEU A 104 -1.23 -5.50 1.29
C LEU A 104 -0.33 -5.41 0.06
N ALA A 105 0.14 -4.22 -0.24
CA ALA A 105 1.28 -3.99 -1.11
C ALA A 105 2.45 -3.41 -0.27
N LEU A 106 3.64 -3.99 -0.39
CA LEU A 106 4.86 -3.44 0.19
C LEU A 106 5.63 -2.69 -0.89
N SER A 107 5.83 -1.39 -0.68
CA SER A 107 6.78 -0.59 -1.46
C SER A 107 8.21 -0.98 -1.09
N LEU A 108 8.75 -1.99 -1.77
CA LEU A 108 10.06 -2.57 -1.49
C LEU A 108 11.18 -1.80 -2.19
N HIS A 109 11.10 -1.71 -3.52
CA HIS A 109 11.96 -0.93 -4.44
C HIS A 109 13.47 -1.21 -4.43
N SER A 110 14.02 -1.93 -3.46
CA SER A 110 15.36 -2.51 -3.57
C SER A 110 15.51 -3.67 -2.59
N PRO A 111 16.21 -4.75 -2.96
CA PRO A 111 16.52 -5.84 -2.03
C PRO A 111 17.81 -5.59 -1.24
N PHE A 112 18.51 -4.48 -1.50
CA PHE A 112 19.70 -4.05 -0.78
C PHE A 112 19.34 -2.93 0.19
N GLU A 113 19.75 -3.07 1.44
CA GLU A 113 19.40 -2.13 2.50
C GLU A 113 19.92 -0.71 2.21
N GLU A 114 21.13 -0.59 1.69
CA GLU A 114 21.79 0.66 1.38
C GLU A 114 21.02 1.45 0.31
N LYS A 115 20.69 0.78 -0.80
CA LYS A 115 19.88 1.36 -1.87
C LYS A 115 18.47 1.70 -1.36
N ARG A 116 17.88 0.86 -0.52
CA ARG A 116 16.56 1.12 0.05
C ARG A 116 16.57 2.31 1.01
N ASN A 117 17.63 2.52 1.78
CA ASN A 117 17.81 3.70 2.64
C ASN A 117 17.78 5.00 1.83
N GLU A 118 18.36 5.02 0.63
CA GLU A 118 18.34 6.17 -0.28
C GLU A 118 16.94 6.43 -0.87
N LEU A 119 16.18 5.37 -1.16
CA LEU A 119 14.85 5.48 -1.75
C LEU A 119 13.75 5.76 -0.73
N ILE A 120 13.78 5.08 0.40
CA ILE A 120 12.72 5.03 1.41
C ILE A 120 13.32 5.25 2.80
N PRO A 121 13.42 6.50 3.29
CA PRO A 121 14.03 6.83 4.57
C PRO A 121 13.50 6.08 5.80
N ILE A 122 12.26 5.57 5.77
CA ILE A 122 11.73 4.77 6.89
C ILE A 122 12.51 3.45 7.09
N ASN A 123 13.24 3.00 6.07
CA ASN A 123 14.06 1.80 6.10
C ASN A 123 15.13 1.84 7.21
N MET A 124 15.67 3.03 7.51
CA MET A 124 16.63 3.20 8.62
C MET A 124 16.04 2.87 10.00
N LYS A 125 14.71 2.97 10.14
CA LYS A 125 13.99 2.62 11.36
C LYS A 125 13.46 1.19 11.33
N TYR A 126 13.03 0.72 10.16
CA TYR A 126 12.48 -0.62 9.94
C TYR A 126 13.14 -1.21 8.68
N PRO A 127 14.26 -1.94 8.85
CA PRO A 127 15.00 -2.53 7.74
C PRO A 127 14.16 -3.55 6.95
N PRO A 128 14.53 -3.85 5.69
CA PRO A 128 13.73 -4.71 4.82
C PRO A 128 13.56 -6.11 5.42
N ASP A 129 14.62 -6.68 5.98
CA ASP A 129 14.60 -8.02 6.57
C ASP A 129 13.62 -8.12 7.75
N GLU A 130 13.53 -7.08 8.59
CA GLU A 130 12.57 -7.04 9.71
C GLU A 130 11.12 -6.97 9.19
N VAL A 131 10.89 -6.13 8.18
CA VAL A 131 9.57 -5.95 7.56
C VAL A 131 9.12 -7.23 6.87
N LEU A 132 9.99 -7.86 6.08
CA LEU A 132 9.71 -9.11 5.38
C LEU A 132 9.45 -10.26 6.37
N THR A 133 10.34 -10.42 7.36
CA THR A 133 10.16 -11.42 8.44
C THR A 133 8.83 -11.22 9.17
N TYR A 134 8.40 -9.98 9.38
CA TYR A 134 7.10 -9.70 9.97
C TYR A 134 5.96 -10.12 9.04
N ILE A 135 6.02 -9.75 7.75
CA ILE A 135 5.01 -10.09 6.75
C ILE A 135 4.86 -11.61 6.58
N ASP A 136 5.96 -12.36 6.54
CA ASP A 136 5.96 -13.82 6.35
C ASP A 136 5.27 -14.56 7.52
N LYS A 137 5.23 -13.95 8.70
CA LYS A 137 4.54 -14.49 9.88
C LYS A 137 3.04 -14.23 9.88
N ILE A 138 2.52 -13.41 8.96
CA ILE A 138 1.11 -13.03 8.94
C ILE A 138 0.30 -14.15 8.28
N PRO A 139 -0.68 -14.75 8.97
CA PRO A 139 -1.54 -15.74 8.35
C PRO A 139 -2.43 -15.07 7.31
N LEU A 140 -2.23 -15.39 6.04
CA LEU A 140 -3.05 -14.86 4.95
C LEU A 140 -4.31 -15.70 4.74
N ASN A 141 -5.42 -15.02 4.45
CA ASN A 141 -6.65 -15.69 4.06
C ASN A 141 -6.51 -16.38 2.70
N LYS A 142 -7.40 -17.33 2.41
CA LYS A 142 -7.47 -17.99 1.10
C LYS A 142 -7.65 -16.93 -0.01
N LYS A 143 -6.72 -16.88 -0.97
CA LYS A 143 -6.66 -15.90 -2.07
C LYS A 143 -6.34 -14.45 -1.64
N GLN A 144 -5.78 -14.25 -0.45
CA GLN A 144 -5.14 -12.99 -0.07
C GLN A 144 -3.66 -13.07 -0.47
N PHE A 145 -3.15 -12.01 -1.08
CA PHE A 145 -1.77 -11.95 -1.56
C PHE A 145 -1.06 -10.72 -0.99
N ILE A 146 0.24 -10.86 -0.74
CA ILE A 146 1.13 -9.72 -0.56
C ILE A 146 1.71 -9.38 -1.93
N THR A 147 1.56 -8.13 -2.34
CA THR A 147 2.18 -7.62 -3.57
C THR A 147 3.45 -6.87 -3.20
N TYR A 148 4.55 -7.16 -3.87
CA TYR A 148 5.80 -6.41 -3.70
C TYR A 148 5.93 -5.42 -4.85
N GLU A 149 6.03 -4.14 -4.53
CA GLU A 149 6.17 -3.09 -5.51
C GLU A 149 7.63 -2.72 -5.72
N TYR A 150 8.01 -2.61 -6.98
CA TYR A 150 9.39 -2.36 -7.38
C TYR A 150 9.42 -1.36 -8.54
N ILE A 151 9.78 -0.12 -8.25
CA ILE A 151 10.05 0.86 -9.31
C ILE A 151 11.41 0.56 -9.93
N LEU A 152 11.52 0.66 -11.25
CA LEU A 152 12.79 0.50 -11.95
C LEU A 152 13.39 1.89 -12.19
N ILE A 153 14.56 2.12 -11.61
CA ILE A 153 15.36 3.33 -11.74
C ILE A 153 16.65 2.93 -12.46
N LYS A 154 16.83 3.51 -13.65
CA LYS A 154 17.95 3.23 -14.53
C LYS A 154 19.30 3.37 -13.81
N ASN A 155 20.13 2.34 -13.91
CA ASN A 155 21.49 2.27 -13.33
C ASN A 155 21.51 2.38 -11.80
N PHE A 156 20.40 2.09 -11.11
CA PHE A 156 20.32 2.18 -9.66
C PHE A 156 19.84 0.87 -9.04
N ASN A 157 18.66 0.41 -9.42
CA ASN A 157 18.04 -0.80 -8.85
C ASN A 157 17.51 -1.77 -9.92
N ASP A 158 17.99 -1.64 -11.16
CA ASP A 158 17.55 -2.39 -12.35
C ASP A 158 18.62 -3.35 -12.90
N SER A 159 19.66 -3.66 -12.12
CA SER A 159 20.72 -4.58 -12.56
C SER A 159 20.31 -6.07 -12.43
N PRO A 160 20.98 -6.99 -13.15
CA PRO A 160 20.79 -8.42 -12.95
C PRO A 160 21.05 -8.89 -11.51
N ASP A 161 21.97 -8.25 -10.79
CA ASP A 161 22.25 -8.56 -9.38
C ASP A 161 21.11 -8.13 -8.46
N ASP A 162 20.46 -6.98 -8.74
CA ASP A 162 19.23 -6.57 -8.05
C ASP A 162 18.13 -7.62 -8.25
N ALA A 163 17.90 -8.06 -9.49
CA ALA A 163 16.89 -9.08 -9.79
C ALA A 163 17.18 -10.41 -9.08
N LYS A 164 18.44 -10.88 -9.10
CA LYS A 164 18.86 -12.13 -8.45
C LYS A 164 18.71 -12.06 -6.93
N LYS A 165 19.14 -10.95 -6.31
CA LYS A 165 19.01 -10.75 -4.86
C LYS A 165 17.54 -10.63 -4.47
N LEU A 166 16.72 -9.92 -5.24
CA LEU A 166 15.28 -9.84 -5.04
C LEU A 166 14.63 -11.23 -5.06
N GLY A 167 14.96 -12.05 -6.06
CA GLY A 167 14.49 -13.42 -6.13
C GLY A 167 14.90 -14.27 -4.92
N THR A 168 16.07 -14.02 -4.35
CA THR A 168 16.56 -14.73 -3.16
C THR A 168 15.80 -14.33 -1.89
N ILE A 169 15.56 -13.03 -1.67
CA ILE A 169 14.90 -12.55 -0.45
C ILE A 169 13.38 -12.77 -0.46
N LEU A 170 12.78 -12.99 -1.63
CA LEU A 170 11.35 -13.29 -1.80
C LEU A 170 11.08 -14.77 -2.09
N ALA A 171 12.10 -15.62 -2.10
CA ALA A 171 11.96 -17.07 -2.18
C ALA A 171 11.47 -17.62 -0.83
N GLY A 172 10.22 -17.29 -0.49
CA GLY A 172 9.46 -17.97 0.56
C GLY A 172 9.00 -19.35 0.12
#